data_AF-A0A4S4NQ55-F1
#
_entry.id   AF-A0A4S4NQ55-F1
#
_cell.length_a   1.000
_cell.length_b   1.000
_cell.length_c   1.000
_cell.angle_alpha   90.00
_cell.angle_beta   90.00
_cell.angle_gamma   90.00
#
_symmetry.space_group_name_H-M   'P 1'
#
loop_
_entity.id
_entity.type
_entity.pdbx_description
1 polymer ?
#
loop_
_entity_poly.entity_id
_entity_poly.type
_entity_poly.pdbx_seq_one_letter_code
_entity_poly.pdbx_strand_id
1 'polypeptide(L)'
;MKRLLMTTALAAAPFSFATMAVADCDDLSPGGGDTVTCTATDIFDGPDSIETRALDDGSKDVVVIVETDAVIDTSASGDDAIKLQDDGAFISNSGSIIGGDEAIVGGEGLVVANQGLIAAPDHAIVGENEDGDPASDLEIYNGGRLNGTATIVAGGDAIKGGDGLYLENYGVIAAGDDLIQGESATGPANDVSVLNFGEMTAVDKGITVGDGLVLDNAFGAVIQSLENEAVEAGDNAVIYNAGGIFGFDDAIQVGEGAFIENYGTIENTQTAADIAADLTLEAQDAIDIDSGYIYNEGTILSVTNAAIDYDPGASESVIENFGIISGTIGVNTDDADTASQFVSNAGLIEGTEGTALFLGQGDDALLNVTGSEIAGGADFGAGADLMVFDASFFDMTTGLFADGSLFAGGEGEDTLIFEGVASIETLLTDLGGDVFKLSIFGALGQTDLTLTSWENIVFADALAPVPLPAGAVLFGTALAGLGLAGRRRRAAK
;
A
#
# COMPACT_ATOMS: atom_id res chain seq x y z
N MET A 1 -21.00 -13.97 -41.72
CA MET A 1 -20.06 -14.65 -42.64
C MET A 1 -19.94 -16.10 -42.21
N LYS A 2 -20.00 -17.06 -43.16
CA LYS A 2 -19.96 -18.51 -42.89
C LYS A 2 -18.53 -18.92 -42.52
N ARG A 3 -18.30 -19.45 -41.32
CA ARG A 3 -17.02 -20.08 -40.94
C ARG A 3 -16.99 -21.54 -41.43
N LEU A 4 -16.01 -21.81 -42.28
CA LEU A 4 -15.70 -23.11 -42.86
C LEU A 4 -14.93 -23.91 -41.81
N LEU A 5 -15.43 -25.09 -41.39
CA LEU A 5 -14.64 -26.06 -40.65
C LEU A 5 -13.60 -26.67 -41.61
N MET A 6 -12.33 -26.47 -41.32
CA MET A 6 -11.22 -27.17 -41.96
C MET A 6 -10.67 -28.15 -40.93
N THR A 7 -10.99 -29.43 -41.10
CA THR A 7 -10.46 -30.54 -40.31
C THR A 7 -9.07 -30.91 -40.85
N THR A 8 -8.03 -30.51 -40.13
CA THR A 8 -6.67 -30.99 -40.35
C THR A 8 -6.50 -32.34 -39.66
N ALA A 9 -6.28 -33.39 -40.45
CA ALA A 9 -5.90 -34.70 -39.94
C ALA A 9 -4.47 -34.63 -39.39
N LEU A 10 -4.32 -34.74 -38.06
CA LEU A 10 -3.04 -34.86 -37.39
C LEU A 10 -2.52 -36.28 -37.63
N ALA A 11 -1.42 -36.41 -38.37
CA ALA A 11 -0.69 -37.66 -38.50
C ALA A 11 -0.04 -37.97 -37.15
N ALA A 12 -0.40 -39.11 -36.54
CA ALA A 12 0.24 -39.61 -35.34
C ALA A 12 1.70 -40.01 -35.66
N ALA A 13 2.64 -39.12 -35.37
CA ALA A 13 4.03 -39.48 -35.21
C ALA A 13 4.18 -40.18 -33.84
N PRO A 14 4.84 -41.34 -33.77
CA PRO A 14 5.13 -41.96 -32.49
C PRO A 14 6.15 -41.09 -31.75
N PHE A 15 5.69 -40.30 -30.79
CA PHE A 15 6.55 -39.78 -29.74
C PHE A 15 7.03 -40.99 -28.93
N SER A 16 8.30 -41.34 -29.11
CA SER A 16 9.02 -42.13 -28.12
C SER A 16 9.16 -41.25 -26.89
N PHE A 17 8.23 -41.36 -25.95
CA PHE A 17 8.48 -40.91 -24.58
C PHE A 17 9.67 -41.71 -24.08
N ALA A 18 10.76 -41.02 -23.77
CA ALA A 18 11.78 -41.60 -22.91
C ALA A 18 11.05 -42.05 -21.64
N THR A 19 11.35 -43.26 -21.16
CA THR A 19 10.88 -43.72 -19.86
C THR A 19 11.41 -42.74 -18.83
N MET A 20 10.54 -41.88 -18.28
CA MET A 20 10.89 -41.04 -17.14
C MET A 20 11.25 -41.98 -15.99
N ALA A 21 12.41 -41.75 -15.37
CA ALA A 21 12.73 -42.42 -14.12
C ALA A 21 11.77 -41.88 -13.07
N VAL A 22 11.01 -42.78 -12.44
CA VAL A 22 10.17 -42.45 -11.29
C VAL A 22 11.04 -42.73 -10.08
N ALA A 23 11.57 -41.68 -9.49
CA ALA A 23 12.20 -41.71 -8.19
C ALA A 23 11.11 -41.68 -7.11
N ASP A 24 11.27 -42.48 -6.07
CA ASP A 24 10.53 -42.27 -4.83
C ASP A 24 11.25 -41.17 -4.04
N CYS A 25 10.61 -40.51 -3.08
CA CYS A 25 11.30 -39.54 -2.22
C CYS A 25 12.27 -40.20 -1.22
N ASP A 26 12.54 -41.49 -1.41
CA ASP A 26 13.68 -42.24 -0.84
C ASP A 26 14.96 -42.14 -1.71
N ASP A 27 14.85 -41.63 -2.95
CA ASP A 27 15.98 -41.43 -3.86
C ASP A 27 16.56 -40.02 -3.67
N LEU A 28 17.66 -39.96 -2.93
CA LEU A 28 18.32 -38.72 -2.49
C LEU A 28 19.13 -38.03 -3.60
N SER A 29 19.00 -38.43 -4.86
CA SER A 29 19.81 -37.88 -5.98
C SER A 29 19.10 -37.98 -7.34
N PRO A 30 17.90 -37.39 -7.51
CA PRO A 30 17.19 -37.38 -8.79
C PRO A 30 18.01 -36.68 -9.87
N GLY A 31 18.24 -37.33 -11.01
CA GLY A 31 18.92 -36.65 -12.12
C GLY A 31 18.07 -35.50 -12.70
N GLY A 32 18.71 -34.55 -13.36
CA GLY A 32 17.97 -33.45 -13.98
C GLY A 32 16.87 -33.92 -14.95
N GLY A 33 15.66 -33.37 -14.78
CA GLY A 33 14.44 -33.76 -15.50
C GLY A 33 13.70 -34.98 -14.93
N ASP A 34 14.16 -35.56 -13.81
CA ASP A 34 13.48 -36.66 -13.15
C ASP A 34 12.21 -36.19 -12.41
N THR A 35 11.34 -37.15 -12.11
CA THR A 35 10.16 -36.93 -11.29
C THR A 35 10.26 -37.76 -10.02
N VAL A 36 10.19 -37.06 -8.88
CA VAL A 36 10.17 -37.65 -7.54
C VAL A 36 8.74 -37.61 -7.01
N THR A 37 8.20 -38.75 -6.58
CA THR A 37 6.85 -38.83 -6.00
C THR A 37 6.90 -39.35 -4.57
N CYS A 38 6.38 -38.58 -3.61
CA CYS A 38 6.25 -38.98 -2.21
C CYS A 38 4.82 -39.44 -1.92
N THR A 39 4.66 -40.62 -1.31
CA THR A 39 3.36 -41.19 -0.95
C THR A 39 3.23 -41.43 0.56
N ALA A 40 2.00 -41.60 1.04
CA ALA A 40 1.72 -41.89 2.44
C ALA A 40 2.22 -43.28 2.91
N THR A 41 2.66 -44.16 2.00
CA THR A 41 3.12 -45.52 2.33
C THR A 41 4.62 -45.66 2.49
N ASP A 42 5.39 -44.64 2.15
CA ASP A 42 6.84 -44.72 2.28
C ASP A 42 7.18 -44.44 3.75
N ILE A 43 7.21 -45.54 4.51
CA ILE A 43 7.47 -45.60 5.95
C ILE A 43 8.94 -46.05 6.12
N PHE A 44 9.76 -45.21 6.75
CA PHE A 44 11.10 -45.59 7.17
C PHE A 44 11.04 -46.72 8.23
N ASP A 45 11.59 -47.88 7.89
CA ASP A 45 11.87 -49.00 8.80
C ASP A 45 13.39 -49.16 8.92
N GLY A 46 14.05 -48.19 9.57
CA GLY A 46 15.50 -48.13 9.77
C GLY A 46 15.89 -47.54 11.14
N PRO A 47 17.07 -47.89 11.69
CA PRO A 47 17.45 -47.56 13.08
C PRO A 47 17.79 -46.08 13.33
N ASP A 48 17.85 -45.25 12.29
CA ASP A 48 18.04 -43.79 12.34
C ASP A 48 16.70 -43.07 12.06
N SER A 49 15.66 -43.46 12.80
CA SER A 49 14.25 -43.09 12.61
C SER A 49 13.91 -41.64 13.03
N ILE A 50 14.80 -40.69 12.77
CA ILE A 50 14.66 -39.29 13.22
C ILE A 50 14.37 -38.35 12.04
N GLU A 51 14.79 -38.71 10.82
CA GLU A 51 14.60 -37.94 9.59
C GLU A 51 13.75 -38.74 8.61
N THR A 52 12.90 -38.06 7.84
CA THR A 52 12.07 -38.76 6.85
C THR A 52 12.59 -38.62 5.42
N ARG A 53 12.91 -37.43 4.87
CA ARG A 53 13.33 -37.26 3.45
C ARG A 53 14.05 -35.91 3.23
N ALA A 54 15.12 -35.88 2.43
CA ALA A 54 15.74 -34.64 1.92
C ALA A 54 16.16 -34.84 0.45
N LEU A 55 15.94 -33.84 -0.40
CA LEU A 55 16.42 -33.81 -1.78
C LEU A 55 17.47 -32.69 -1.87
N ASP A 56 18.75 -33.04 -2.02
CA ASP A 56 19.86 -32.08 -2.09
C ASP A 56 20.93 -32.64 -3.04
N ASP A 57 20.84 -32.29 -4.32
CA ASP A 57 21.78 -32.81 -5.33
C ASP A 57 22.16 -31.84 -6.47
N GLY A 58 21.65 -30.60 -6.46
CA GLY A 58 21.93 -29.59 -7.48
C GLY A 58 21.40 -29.94 -8.87
N SER A 59 20.34 -30.76 -8.97
CA SER A 59 19.76 -31.16 -10.25
C SER A 59 18.75 -30.15 -10.80
N LYS A 60 18.81 -29.91 -12.13
CA LYS A 60 17.89 -29.03 -12.89
C LYS A 60 16.56 -29.68 -13.21
N ASP A 61 15.52 -28.86 -13.42
CA ASP A 61 14.24 -29.31 -14.00
C ASP A 61 13.59 -30.48 -13.24
N VAL A 62 13.84 -30.60 -11.93
CA VAL A 62 13.29 -31.70 -11.11
C VAL A 62 11.84 -31.43 -10.78
N VAL A 63 10.99 -32.45 -10.94
CA VAL A 63 9.58 -32.40 -10.57
C VAL A 63 9.36 -33.18 -9.28
N VAL A 64 8.93 -32.51 -8.20
CA VAL A 64 8.59 -33.16 -6.93
C VAL A 64 7.07 -33.16 -6.75
N ILE A 65 6.49 -34.31 -6.46
CA ILE A 65 5.05 -34.49 -6.21
C ILE A 65 4.87 -35.08 -4.81
N VAL A 66 4.31 -34.30 -3.89
CA VAL A 66 3.98 -34.76 -2.53
C VAL A 66 2.48 -35.04 -2.49
N GLU A 67 2.10 -36.31 -2.43
CA GLU A 67 0.69 -36.71 -2.41
C GLU A 67 0.00 -36.38 -1.08
N THR A 68 -1.33 -36.40 -1.08
CA THR A 68 -2.11 -36.26 0.15
C THR A 68 -1.68 -37.31 1.19
N ASP A 69 -1.60 -36.87 2.45
CA ASP A 69 -1.13 -37.65 3.61
C ASP A 69 0.36 -38.07 3.56
N ALA A 70 1.11 -37.73 2.50
CA ALA A 70 2.56 -37.86 2.49
C ALA A 70 3.20 -36.78 3.40
N VAL A 71 4.30 -37.14 4.06
CA VAL A 71 5.03 -36.25 4.97
C VAL A 71 6.51 -36.28 4.62
N ILE A 72 7.07 -35.11 4.35
CA ILE A 72 8.49 -34.80 4.39
C ILE A 72 8.70 -33.98 5.67
N ASP A 73 9.59 -34.44 6.54
CA ASP A 73 9.90 -33.83 7.83
C ASP A 73 11.39 -34.03 8.16
N THR A 74 12.12 -32.91 8.14
CA THR A 74 13.54 -32.79 8.50
C THR A 74 13.75 -31.99 9.79
N SER A 75 12.68 -31.74 10.55
CA SER A 75 12.71 -30.91 11.78
C SER A 75 13.71 -31.36 12.84
N ALA A 76 14.09 -32.64 12.82
CA ALA A 76 15.01 -33.20 13.80
C ALA A 76 16.49 -33.19 13.38
N SER A 77 16.79 -33.06 12.09
CA SER A 77 18.17 -32.85 11.61
C SER A 77 18.57 -31.39 11.67
N GLY A 78 17.59 -30.51 11.44
CA GLY A 78 17.85 -29.09 11.22
C GLY A 78 18.30 -28.78 9.80
N ASP A 79 18.04 -29.66 8.83
CA ASP A 79 18.33 -29.44 7.42
C ASP A 79 17.05 -29.06 6.64
N ASP A 80 17.24 -28.57 5.43
CA ASP A 80 16.16 -28.24 4.50
C ASP A 80 15.36 -29.49 4.11
N ALA A 81 14.05 -29.37 3.93
CA ALA A 81 13.24 -30.52 3.49
C ALA A 81 13.39 -30.82 1.99
N ILE A 82 13.44 -29.79 1.15
CA ILE A 82 13.72 -29.89 -0.30
C ILE A 82 14.70 -28.79 -0.69
N LYS A 83 15.83 -29.15 -1.28
CA LYS A 83 16.89 -28.24 -1.74
C LYS A 83 17.27 -28.54 -3.19
N LEU A 84 16.72 -27.75 -4.12
CA LEU A 84 16.91 -27.88 -5.57
C LEU A 84 17.45 -26.55 -6.13
N GLN A 85 18.66 -26.17 -5.73
CA GLN A 85 19.30 -24.86 -6.02
C GLN A 85 19.60 -24.59 -7.51
N ASP A 86 19.17 -25.47 -8.41
CA ASP A 86 19.36 -25.31 -9.85
C ASP A 86 18.02 -24.99 -10.56
N ASP A 87 18.10 -24.47 -11.78
CA ASP A 87 16.97 -23.79 -12.44
C ASP A 87 15.78 -24.72 -12.75
N GLY A 88 14.57 -24.17 -12.67
CA GLY A 88 13.35 -24.73 -13.26
C GLY A 88 12.70 -25.88 -12.48
N ALA A 89 13.00 -26.01 -11.19
CA ALA A 89 12.34 -27.00 -10.34
C ALA A 89 10.83 -26.74 -10.21
N PHE A 90 10.04 -27.82 -10.17
CA PHE A 90 8.60 -27.75 -9.96
C PHE A 90 8.17 -28.63 -8.79
N ILE A 91 7.49 -28.05 -7.81
CA ILE A 91 7.03 -28.74 -6.61
C ILE A 91 5.51 -28.65 -6.54
N SER A 92 4.84 -29.80 -6.51
CA SER A 92 3.40 -29.92 -6.30
C SER A 92 3.13 -30.59 -4.96
N ASN A 93 2.70 -29.81 -3.97
CA ASN A 93 2.43 -30.30 -2.63
C ASN A 93 0.93 -30.46 -2.36
N SER A 94 0.51 -31.64 -1.90
CA SER A 94 -0.81 -31.89 -1.31
C SER A 94 -0.74 -32.58 0.05
N GLY A 95 0.48 -32.81 0.57
CA GLY A 95 0.77 -33.41 1.87
C GLY A 95 1.36 -32.39 2.84
N SER A 96 2.39 -32.80 3.58
CA SER A 96 3.14 -31.93 4.49
C SER A 96 4.62 -31.92 4.13
N ILE A 97 5.19 -30.71 4.02
CA ILE A 97 6.63 -30.48 3.89
C ILE A 97 7.06 -29.65 5.10
N ILE A 98 7.92 -30.21 5.95
CA ILE A 98 8.35 -29.61 7.22
C ILE A 98 9.87 -29.57 7.24
N GLY A 99 10.43 -28.37 7.12
CA GLY A 99 11.87 -28.10 7.20
C GLY A 99 12.41 -28.11 8.61
N GLY A 100 13.68 -28.50 8.76
CA GLY A 100 14.46 -28.28 9.98
C GLY A 100 15.19 -26.94 10.00
N ASP A 101 15.51 -26.39 8.83
CA ASP A 101 15.95 -25.00 8.63
C ASP A 101 14.94 -24.32 7.68
N GLU A 102 15.08 -24.54 6.36
CA GLU A 102 14.09 -24.20 5.36
C GLU A 102 13.17 -25.37 4.98
N ALA A 103 11.95 -25.11 4.52
CA ALA A 103 11.12 -26.18 3.95
C ALA A 103 11.46 -26.45 2.48
N ILE A 104 11.58 -25.39 1.67
CA ILE A 104 11.91 -25.48 0.25
C ILE A 104 12.96 -24.43 -0.09
N VAL A 105 14.04 -24.85 -0.72
CA VAL A 105 15.05 -23.99 -1.35
C VAL A 105 15.14 -24.38 -2.82
N GLY A 106 15.07 -23.42 -3.72
CA GLY A 106 15.27 -23.69 -5.15
C GLY A 106 15.83 -22.52 -5.95
N GLY A 107 16.41 -22.84 -7.11
CA GLY A 107 17.04 -21.86 -8.01
C GLY A 107 16.05 -21.05 -8.85
N GLU A 108 16.57 -20.47 -9.94
CA GLU A 108 15.82 -19.60 -10.85
C GLU A 108 14.60 -20.29 -11.44
N GLY A 109 13.44 -19.60 -11.45
CA GLY A 109 12.22 -20.16 -12.03
C GLY A 109 11.61 -21.31 -11.23
N LEU A 110 11.92 -21.42 -9.92
CA LEU A 110 11.27 -22.37 -9.02
C LEU A 110 9.75 -22.14 -9.03
N VAL A 111 8.98 -23.21 -9.26
CA VAL A 111 7.52 -23.18 -9.20
C VAL A 111 7.02 -24.05 -8.05
N VAL A 112 6.26 -23.47 -7.12
CA VAL A 112 5.64 -24.18 -5.99
C VAL A 112 4.12 -24.08 -6.06
N ALA A 113 3.46 -25.21 -6.31
CA ALA A 113 2.01 -25.36 -6.23
C ALA A 113 1.61 -26.07 -4.93
N ASN A 114 1.18 -25.30 -3.93
CA ASN A 114 0.81 -25.81 -2.61
C ASN A 114 -0.71 -26.00 -2.47
N GLN A 115 -1.12 -27.18 -2.01
CA GLN A 115 -2.48 -27.50 -1.57
C GLN A 115 -2.50 -28.14 -0.17
N GLY A 116 -1.32 -28.25 0.46
CA GLY A 116 -1.10 -28.87 1.75
C GLY A 116 -0.44 -27.92 2.74
N LEU A 117 0.43 -28.46 3.59
CA LEU A 117 1.23 -27.71 4.56
C LEU A 117 2.68 -27.58 4.06
N ILE A 118 3.23 -26.37 4.14
CA ILE A 118 4.67 -26.09 4.07
C ILE A 118 5.02 -25.34 5.36
N ALA A 119 5.99 -25.85 6.13
CA ALA A 119 6.34 -25.25 7.41
C ALA A 119 7.86 -25.31 7.69
N ALA A 120 8.42 -24.25 8.24
CA ALA A 120 9.84 -24.17 8.59
C ALA A 120 10.06 -23.29 9.83
N PRO A 121 11.13 -23.52 10.62
CA PRO A 121 11.52 -22.62 11.69
C PRO A 121 12.20 -21.33 11.19
N ASP A 122 12.94 -21.37 10.07
CA ASP A 122 13.48 -20.16 9.44
C ASP A 122 12.57 -19.77 8.27
N HIS A 123 12.93 -20.07 7.02
CA HIS A 123 12.12 -19.68 5.85
C HIS A 123 11.29 -20.83 5.28
N ALA A 124 10.03 -20.59 4.89
CA ALA A 124 9.24 -21.67 4.30
C ALA A 124 9.60 -21.94 2.82
N ILE A 125 9.77 -20.89 2.00
CA ILE A 125 10.20 -21.03 0.60
C ILE A 125 11.30 -20.01 0.31
N VAL A 126 12.44 -20.47 -0.19
CA VAL A 126 13.59 -19.64 -0.55
C VAL A 126 13.97 -19.84 -2.01
N GLY A 127 14.08 -18.73 -2.74
CA GLY A 127 14.71 -18.64 -4.04
C GLY A 127 16.19 -18.32 -3.89
N GLU A 128 17.06 -19.31 -4.06
CA GLU A 128 18.51 -19.18 -3.94
C GLU A 128 19.20 -20.08 -4.97
N ASN A 129 20.14 -19.51 -5.72
CA ASN A 129 20.92 -20.27 -6.70
C ASN A 129 22.14 -20.99 -6.07
N GLU A 130 22.87 -21.78 -6.85
CA GLU A 130 24.05 -22.53 -6.37
C GLU A 130 25.16 -21.66 -5.75
N ASP A 131 25.22 -20.37 -6.10
CA ASP A 131 26.22 -19.43 -5.58
C ASP A 131 25.76 -18.76 -4.27
N GLY A 132 24.52 -19.01 -3.85
CA GLY A 132 23.89 -18.41 -2.68
C GLY A 132 23.31 -17.02 -2.91
N ASP A 133 23.19 -16.61 -4.16
CA ASP A 133 22.54 -15.35 -4.53
C ASP A 133 21.02 -15.57 -4.67
N PRO A 134 20.19 -14.54 -4.40
CA PRO A 134 18.76 -14.63 -4.58
C PRO A 134 18.37 -15.02 -6.00
N ALA A 135 17.46 -15.98 -6.13
CA ALA A 135 16.95 -16.46 -7.41
C ALA A 135 15.72 -15.66 -7.86
N SER A 136 15.66 -15.35 -9.15
CA SER A 136 14.57 -14.61 -9.78
C SER A 136 13.45 -15.55 -10.26
N ASP A 137 12.33 -14.95 -10.68
CA ASP A 137 11.20 -15.61 -11.34
C ASP A 137 10.58 -16.77 -10.52
N LEU A 138 10.60 -16.68 -9.19
CA LEU A 138 9.90 -17.62 -8.31
C LEU A 138 8.38 -17.52 -8.52
N GLU A 139 7.70 -18.64 -8.78
CA GLU A 139 6.24 -18.69 -8.90
C GLU A 139 5.61 -19.54 -7.80
N ILE A 140 4.82 -18.93 -6.92
CA ILE A 140 4.21 -19.61 -5.78
C ILE A 140 2.68 -19.52 -5.87
N TYR A 141 2.02 -20.67 -5.79
CA TYR A 141 0.57 -20.79 -5.78
C TYR A 141 0.13 -21.46 -4.49
N ASN A 142 -0.34 -20.68 -3.51
CA ASN A 142 -0.77 -21.19 -2.22
C ASN A 142 -2.27 -21.41 -2.17
N GLY A 143 -2.70 -22.67 -2.28
CA GLY A 143 -4.09 -23.07 -2.25
C GLY A 143 -4.78 -22.98 -3.60
N GLY A 144 -6.01 -23.48 -3.64
CA GLY A 144 -6.86 -23.37 -4.82
C GLY A 144 -8.05 -22.48 -4.54
N ARG A 145 -8.55 -21.79 -5.58
CA ARG A 145 -9.78 -20.98 -5.53
C ARG A 145 -11.00 -21.67 -4.90
N LEU A 146 -11.04 -23.01 -4.88
CA LEU A 146 -12.13 -23.81 -4.32
C LEU A 146 -11.78 -24.48 -2.98
N ASN A 147 -10.51 -24.44 -2.56
CA ASN A 147 -10.00 -25.17 -1.39
C ASN A 147 -8.86 -24.36 -0.74
N GLY A 148 -9.23 -23.30 -0.01
CA GLY A 148 -8.30 -22.41 0.70
C GLY A 148 -7.75 -23.00 2.00
N THR A 149 -7.46 -24.29 2.04
CA THR A 149 -6.91 -24.97 3.23
C THR A 149 -5.39 -25.07 3.21
N ALA A 150 -4.75 -24.63 2.13
CA ALA A 150 -3.29 -24.64 2.03
C ALA A 150 -2.70 -23.65 3.03
N THR A 151 -1.57 -24.02 3.61
CA THR A 151 -0.89 -23.21 4.62
C THR A 151 0.60 -23.20 4.35
N ILE A 152 1.18 -22.01 4.38
CA ILE A 152 2.63 -21.77 4.44
C ILE A 152 2.90 -21.10 5.79
N VAL A 153 3.81 -21.64 6.60
CA VAL A 153 4.18 -21.08 7.91
C VAL A 153 5.69 -21.05 8.09
N ALA A 154 6.24 -19.91 8.49
CA ALA A 154 7.65 -19.74 8.79
C ALA A 154 7.84 -19.11 10.18
N GLY A 155 8.98 -19.38 10.81
CA GLY A 155 9.41 -18.65 12.01
C GLY A 155 10.25 -17.41 11.68
N GLY A 156 10.93 -17.40 10.53
CA GLY A 156 11.43 -16.22 9.82
C GLY A 156 10.47 -15.83 8.71
N ASP A 157 10.97 -15.55 7.51
CA ASP A 157 10.11 -15.14 6.39
C ASP A 157 9.34 -16.30 5.78
N ALA A 158 8.08 -16.09 5.41
CA ALA A 158 7.34 -17.13 4.71
C ALA A 158 7.91 -17.38 3.30
N ILE A 159 8.27 -16.32 2.59
CA ILE A 159 8.77 -16.41 1.22
C ILE A 159 9.94 -15.44 1.06
N LYS A 160 11.07 -15.94 0.56
CA LYS A 160 12.23 -15.14 0.21
C LYS A 160 12.61 -15.39 -1.25
N GLY A 161 12.79 -14.34 -2.05
CA GLY A 161 13.16 -14.50 -3.46
C GLY A 161 13.56 -13.21 -4.15
N GLY A 162 13.98 -13.33 -5.41
CA GLY A 162 14.52 -12.23 -6.20
C GLY A 162 13.53 -11.56 -7.14
N ASP A 163 14.09 -10.88 -8.14
CA ASP A 163 13.33 -10.10 -9.11
C ASP A 163 12.25 -10.95 -9.80
N GLY A 164 11.10 -10.35 -10.08
CA GLY A 164 10.02 -11.05 -10.80
C GLY A 164 9.29 -12.13 -9.99
N LEU A 165 9.49 -12.20 -8.66
CA LEU A 165 8.72 -13.10 -7.80
C LEU A 165 7.22 -12.92 -8.00
N TYR A 166 6.50 -14.02 -8.18
CA TYR A 166 5.06 -14.07 -8.34
C TYR A 166 4.41 -14.94 -7.26
N LEU A 167 3.43 -14.38 -6.55
CA LEU A 167 2.61 -15.10 -5.57
C LEU A 167 1.12 -15.00 -5.93
N GLU A 168 0.43 -16.14 -5.94
CA GLU A 168 -1.03 -16.21 -5.89
C GLU A 168 -1.48 -16.99 -4.64
N ASN A 169 -2.11 -16.29 -3.69
CA ASN A 169 -2.54 -16.86 -2.41
C ASN A 169 -4.07 -16.97 -2.33
N TYR A 170 -4.59 -18.18 -2.06
CA TYR A 170 -5.98 -18.43 -1.67
C TYR A 170 -6.09 -19.04 -0.26
N GLY A 171 -4.96 -19.36 0.36
CA GLY A 171 -4.87 -20.04 1.64
C GLY A 171 -4.46 -19.09 2.77
N VAL A 172 -3.70 -19.65 3.70
CA VAL A 172 -3.08 -18.91 4.81
C VAL A 172 -1.58 -18.89 4.59
N ILE A 173 -0.98 -17.72 4.77
CA ILE A 173 0.47 -17.54 4.87
C ILE A 173 0.75 -16.84 6.19
N ALA A 174 1.64 -17.40 7.00
CA ALA A 174 2.03 -16.79 8.27
C ALA A 174 3.55 -16.79 8.43
N ALA A 175 4.10 -15.69 8.91
CA ALA A 175 5.54 -15.52 9.14
C ALA A 175 5.82 -15.00 10.54
N GLY A 176 6.98 -15.38 11.09
CA GLY A 176 7.49 -14.81 12.33
C GLY A 176 8.41 -13.60 12.10
N ASP A 177 8.82 -13.37 10.85
CA ASP A 177 9.46 -12.16 10.34
C ASP A 177 8.59 -11.62 9.20
N ASP A 178 9.04 -11.63 7.93
CA ASP A 178 8.29 -11.08 6.79
C ASP A 178 7.37 -12.08 6.08
N LEU A 179 6.22 -11.66 5.51
CA LEU A 179 5.47 -12.56 4.61
C LEU A 179 6.23 -12.80 3.31
N ILE A 180 6.76 -11.73 2.72
CA ILE A 180 7.57 -11.77 1.50
C ILE A 180 8.75 -10.82 1.66
N GLN A 181 9.96 -11.37 1.56
CA GLN A 181 11.19 -10.60 1.50
C GLN A 181 11.82 -10.72 0.11
N GLY A 182 11.82 -9.61 -0.63
CA GLY A 182 12.39 -9.49 -1.96
C GLY A 182 13.85 -9.02 -1.90
N GLU A 183 14.80 -9.87 -2.30
CA GLU A 183 16.22 -9.53 -2.35
C GLU A 183 16.83 -9.75 -3.73
N SER A 184 17.70 -8.86 -4.17
CA SER A 184 18.54 -9.02 -5.36
C SER A 184 20.01 -8.83 -5.00
N ALA A 185 20.92 -9.20 -5.91
CA ALA A 185 22.36 -9.00 -5.71
C ALA A 185 22.76 -7.51 -5.50
N THR A 186 21.88 -6.56 -5.82
CA THR A 186 22.16 -5.12 -5.76
C THR A 186 21.30 -4.34 -4.76
N GLY A 187 20.37 -4.98 -4.07
CA GLY A 187 19.43 -4.33 -3.16
C GLY A 187 18.13 -5.11 -3.04
N PRO A 188 17.01 -4.46 -2.72
CA PRO A 188 15.69 -5.10 -2.77
C PRO A 188 15.36 -5.65 -4.17
N ALA A 189 14.48 -6.65 -4.24
CA ALA A 189 14.01 -7.24 -5.50
C ALA A 189 12.92 -6.38 -6.15
N ASN A 190 12.97 -6.26 -7.47
CA ASN A 190 12.02 -5.46 -8.25
C ASN A 190 10.99 -6.34 -8.96
N ASP A 191 9.94 -5.71 -9.48
CA ASP A 191 8.92 -6.34 -10.33
C ASP A 191 8.18 -7.52 -9.65
N VAL A 192 8.05 -7.49 -8.32
CA VAL A 192 7.33 -8.50 -7.54
C VAL A 192 5.83 -8.36 -7.75
N SER A 193 5.12 -9.47 -7.95
CA SER A 193 3.67 -9.52 -8.17
C SER A 193 2.96 -10.40 -7.14
N VAL A 194 1.98 -9.84 -6.44
CA VAL A 194 1.23 -10.52 -5.38
C VAL A 194 -0.27 -10.43 -5.63
N LEU A 195 -0.92 -11.58 -5.75
CA LEU A 195 -2.37 -11.69 -5.84
C LEU A 195 -2.88 -12.40 -4.57
N ASN A 196 -3.47 -11.65 -3.66
CA ASN A 196 -3.98 -12.18 -2.41
C ASN A 196 -5.50 -12.31 -2.44
N PHE A 197 -5.98 -13.53 -2.27
CA PHE A 197 -7.38 -13.90 -2.08
C PHE A 197 -7.64 -14.54 -0.70
N GLY A 198 -6.58 -14.68 0.12
CA GLY A 198 -6.59 -15.38 1.39
C GLY A 198 -6.19 -14.50 2.57
N GLU A 199 -5.57 -15.12 3.56
CA GLU A 199 -5.05 -14.45 4.76
C GLU A 199 -3.52 -14.52 4.74
N MET A 200 -2.88 -13.37 4.94
CA MET A 200 -1.43 -13.24 5.07
C MET A 200 -1.13 -12.43 6.33
N THR A 201 -0.41 -13.02 7.28
CA THR A 201 -0.05 -12.37 8.55
C THR A 201 1.44 -12.55 8.90
N ALA A 202 2.17 -11.45 9.05
CA ALA A 202 3.53 -11.42 9.55
C ALA A 202 3.60 -10.86 10.96
N VAL A 203 4.68 -11.17 11.68
CA VAL A 203 5.00 -10.46 12.92
C VAL A 203 5.71 -9.15 12.59
N ASP A 204 6.76 -9.19 11.76
CA ASP A 204 7.57 -8.02 11.40
C ASP A 204 6.95 -7.24 10.23
N LYS A 205 7.33 -7.47 8.96
CA LYS A 205 6.71 -6.76 7.81
C LYS A 205 5.84 -7.67 6.97
N GLY A 206 4.87 -7.09 6.27
CA GLY A 206 4.09 -7.87 5.33
C GLY A 206 4.91 -8.18 4.08
N ILE A 207 4.97 -7.23 3.15
CA ILE A 207 5.71 -7.38 1.88
C ILE A 207 6.83 -6.34 1.86
N THR A 208 8.08 -6.77 1.70
CA THR A 208 9.26 -5.89 1.66
C THR A 208 10.00 -6.09 0.34
N VAL A 209 9.89 -5.12 -0.58
CA VAL A 209 10.45 -5.22 -1.94
C VAL A 209 11.00 -3.88 -2.46
N GLY A 210 11.66 -3.92 -3.61
CA GLY A 210 12.13 -2.75 -4.34
C GLY A 210 11.05 -2.14 -5.23
N ASP A 211 11.47 -1.67 -6.40
CA ASP A 211 10.61 -0.93 -7.32
C ASP A 211 9.62 -1.86 -8.05
N GLY A 212 8.49 -1.30 -8.45
CA GLY A 212 7.57 -1.95 -9.37
C GLY A 212 6.73 -3.09 -8.77
N LEU A 213 6.48 -3.07 -7.45
CA LEU A 213 5.51 -3.98 -6.83
C LEU A 213 4.15 -3.89 -7.53
N VAL A 214 3.54 -5.02 -7.84
CA VAL A 214 2.13 -5.11 -8.26
C VAL A 214 1.37 -5.94 -7.24
N LEU A 215 0.47 -5.31 -6.50
CA LEU A 215 -0.34 -5.95 -5.45
C LEU A 215 -1.84 -5.88 -5.80
N ASP A 216 -2.51 -7.03 -5.85
CA ASP A 216 -3.98 -7.14 -5.90
C ASP A 216 -4.47 -7.89 -4.65
N ASN A 217 -4.99 -7.13 -3.68
CA ASN A 217 -5.59 -7.66 -2.46
C ASN A 217 -7.11 -7.72 -2.61
N ALA A 218 -7.64 -8.92 -2.86
CA ALA A 218 -9.03 -9.11 -3.24
C ALA A 218 -10.03 -8.89 -2.10
N PHE A 219 -11.31 -8.77 -2.45
CA PHE A 219 -12.38 -8.60 -1.47
C PHE A 219 -12.41 -9.71 -0.41
N GLY A 220 -12.32 -9.32 0.86
CA GLY A 220 -12.30 -10.23 2.00
C GLY A 220 -10.95 -10.90 2.27
N ALA A 221 -9.93 -10.63 1.45
CA ALA A 221 -8.55 -11.00 1.72
C ALA A 221 -7.93 -10.03 2.73
N VAL A 222 -6.89 -10.49 3.44
CA VAL A 222 -6.20 -9.74 4.48
C VAL A 222 -4.70 -9.85 4.28
N ILE A 223 -4.01 -8.71 4.40
CA ILE A 223 -2.57 -8.62 4.62
C ILE A 223 -2.38 -7.86 5.93
N GLN A 224 -1.64 -8.43 6.86
CA GLN A 224 -1.42 -7.84 8.17
C GLN A 224 0.03 -8.01 8.63
N SER A 225 0.61 -6.92 9.11
CA SER A 225 1.79 -6.92 9.98
C SER A 225 1.35 -6.64 11.42
N LEU A 226 2.07 -7.19 12.40
CA LEU A 226 1.79 -6.99 13.83
C LEU A 226 2.75 -6.03 14.52
N GLU A 227 3.91 -5.73 13.94
CA GLU A 227 4.95 -4.90 14.55
C GLU A 227 5.49 -3.80 13.63
N ASN A 228 5.40 -3.92 12.31
CA ASN A 228 5.88 -2.92 11.33
C ASN A 228 4.89 -2.71 10.18
N GLU A 229 5.38 -2.41 8.97
CA GLU A 229 4.55 -2.06 7.81
C GLU A 229 3.90 -3.30 7.20
N ALA A 230 2.67 -3.17 6.68
CA ALA A 230 2.07 -4.28 5.92
C ALA A 230 2.59 -4.37 4.48
N VAL A 231 3.02 -3.25 3.90
CA VAL A 231 3.63 -3.19 2.57
C VAL A 231 4.69 -2.11 2.58
N GLU A 232 5.93 -2.48 2.29
CA GLU A 232 7.06 -1.58 2.03
C GLU A 232 7.58 -1.87 0.61
N ALA A 233 7.57 -0.85 -0.25
CA ALA A 233 8.08 -0.95 -1.61
C ALA A 233 8.89 0.29 -2.01
N GLY A 234 9.75 0.13 -3.01
CA GLY A 234 10.44 1.24 -3.66
C GLY A 234 9.51 2.07 -4.55
N ASP A 235 10.02 2.56 -5.67
CA ASP A 235 9.27 3.43 -6.57
C ASP A 235 8.27 2.65 -7.44
N ASN A 236 7.24 3.34 -7.93
CA ASN A 236 6.30 2.87 -8.95
C ASN A 236 5.48 1.63 -8.54
N ALA A 237 5.20 1.44 -7.24
CA ALA A 237 4.31 0.39 -6.79
C ALA A 237 2.87 0.63 -7.29
N VAL A 238 2.19 -0.44 -7.69
CA VAL A 238 0.80 -0.46 -8.14
C VAL A 238 0.00 -1.35 -7.19
N ILE A 239 -0.89 -0.75 -6.42
CA ILE A 239 -1.64 -1.42 -5.36
C ILE A 239 -3.14 -1.29 -5.63
N TYR A 240 -3.81 -2.42 -5.80
CA TYR A 240 -5.26 -2.54 -5.85
C TYR A 240 -5.74 -3.23 -4.58
N ASN A 241 -6.47 -2.51 -3.74
CA ASN A 241 -7.01 -3.05 -2.49
C ASN A 241 -8.54 -3.09 -2.51
N ALA A 242 -9.13 -4.27 -2.44
CA ALA A 242 -10.55 -4.47 -2.14
C ALA A 242 -10.77 -5.22 -0.80
N GLY A 243 -9.69 -5.69 -0.17
CA GLY A 243 -9.67 -6.39 1.10
C GLY A 243 -9.31 -5.50 2.27
N GLY A 244 -8.51 -6.02 3.19
CA GLY A 244 -7.89 -5.27 4.28
C GLY A 244 -6.36 -5.32 4.20
N ILE A 245 -5.72 -4.16 4.38
CA ILE A 245 -4.27 -4.01 4.56
C ILE A 245 -4.07 -3.31 5.90
N PHE A 246 -3.36 -3.97 6.82
CA PHE A 246 -3.22 -3.54 8.22
C PHE A 246 -1.76 -3.57 8.66
N GLY A 247 -1.13 -2.40 8.76
CA GLY A 247 0.20 -2.25 9.35
C GLY A 247 0.09 -1.95 10.84
N PHE A 248 1.04 -2.41 11.66
CA PHE A 248 1.18 -1.83 13.00
C PHE A 248 1.83 -0.47 12.88
N ASP A 249 2.90 -0.40 12.12
CA ASP A 249 3.44 0.84 11.58
C ASP A 249 2.61 1.27 10.35
N ASP A 250 3.20 1.87 9.33
CA ASP A 250 2.47 2.25 8.13
C ASP A 250 1.76 1.05 7.49
N ALA A 251 0.50 1.23 7.09
CA ALA A 251 -0.16 0.13 6.36
C ALA A 251 0.49 -0.04 4.97
N ILE A 252 0.93 1.07 4.37
CA ILE A 252 1.62 1.11 3.08
C ILE A 252 2.71 2.20 3.15
N GLN A 253 3.95 1.83 2.85
CA GLN A 253 5.07 2.73 2.63
C GLN A 253 5.64 2.52 1.23
N VAL A 254 5.69 3.57 0.40
CA VAL A 254 6.15 3.49 -1.00
C VAL A 254 6.94 4.74 -1.38
N GLY A 255 7.96 4.60 -2.22
CA GLY A 255 8.69 5.75 -2.78
C GLY A 255 7.90 6.58 -3.81
N GLU A 256 8.57 7.03 -4.86
CA GLU A 256 7.97 7.91 -5.87
C GLU A 256 7.06 7.17 -6.85
N GLY A 257 6.00 7.85 -7.31
CA GLY A 257 5.16 7.37 -8.41
C GLY A 257 4.22 6.21 -8.04
N ALA A 258 3.81 6.11 -6.78
CA ALA A 258 2.84 5.12 -6.33
C ALA A 258 1.51 5.24 -7.09
N PHE A 259 0.84 4.13 -7.35
CA PHE A 259 -0.52 4.07 -7.87
C PHE A 259 -1.36 3.19 -6.95
N ILE A 260 -2.29 3.79 -6.20
CA ILE A 260 -3.09 3.10 -5.19
C ILE A 260 -4.57 3.27 -5.50
N GLU A 261 -5.27 2.16 -5.74
CA GLU A 261 -6.74 2.11 -5.81
C GLU A 261 -7.29 1.36 -4.60
N ASN A 262 -7.96 2.08 -3.70
CA ASN A 262 -8.55 1.53 -2.50
C ASN A 262 -10.09 1.47 -2.59
N TYR A 263 -10.61 0.26 -2.57
CA TYR A 263 -12.03 -0.10 -2.42
C TYR A 263 -12.31 -0.81 -1.08
N GLY A 264 -11.26 -1.14 -0.33
CA GLY A 264 -11.29 -1.89 0.92
C GLY A 264 -10.96 -1.02 2.14
N THR A 265 -10.20 -1.58 3.07
CA THR A 265 -9.63 -0.87 4.23
C THR A 265 -8.11 -0.87 4.14
N ILE A 266 -7.51 0.30 4.36
CA ILE A 266 -6.09 0.51 4.63
C ILE A 266 -6.02 1.19 6.00
N GLU A 267 -5.33 0.59 6.96
CA GLU A 267 -5.35 1.07 8.35
C GLU A 267 -4.01 0.86 9.06
N ASN A 268 -3.49 1.95 9.64
CA ASN A 268 -2.51 1.87 10.72
C ASN A 268 -3.20 1.39 11.99
N THR A 269 -2.69 0.31 12.56
CA THR A 269 -3.29 -0.36 13.73
C THR A 269 -2.60 -0.01 15.04
N GLN A 270 -1.45 0.70 15.02
CA GLN A 270 -0.86 1.27 16.22
C GLN A 270 -1.86 2.21 16.88
N THR A 271 -1.94 2.14 18.21
CA THR A 271 -2.84 2.98 18.99
C THR A 271 -2.07 3.94 19.88
N ALA A 272 -2.73 5.02 20.32
CA ALA A 272 -2.19 5.90 21.36
C ALA A 272 -1.82 5.16 22.66
N ALA A 273 -2.42 3.99 22.93
CA ALA A 273 -2.05 3.16 24.08
C ALA A 273 -0.70 2.47 23.88
N ASP A 274 -0.36 2.11 22.64
CA ASP A 274 0.90 1.46 22.28
C ASP A 274 2.05 2.46 22.38
N ILE A 275 1.92 3.66 21.79
CA ILE A 275 2.89 4.77 21.97
C ILE A 275 3.08 5.12 23.45
N ALA A 276 1.99 5.13 24.23
CA ALA A 276 2.08 5.40 25.67
C ALA A 276 2.77 4.26 26.46
N ALA A 277 2.73 3.04 25.94
CA ALA A 277 3.36 1.86 26.54
C ALA A 277 4.85 1.77 26.16
N ASP A 278 5.21 2.17 24.95
CA ASP A 278 6.58 2.26 24.47
C ASP A 278 6.91 3.63 23.86
N LEU A 279 7.72 4.40 24.59
CA LEU A 279 8.11 5.76 24.21
C LEU A 279 9.19 5.80 23.11
N THR A 280 9.65 4.65 22.61
CA THR A 280 10.51 4.62 21.42
C THR A 280 9.72 4.53 20.13
N LEU A 281 8.43 4.17 20.19
CA LEU A 281 7.54 4.20 19.03
C LEU A 281 7.22 5.65 18.68
N GLU A 282 7.25 5.93 17.38
CA GLU A 282 6.68 7.15 16.82
C GLU A 282 5.26 6.89 16.32
N ALA A 283 4.53 7.98 16.06
CA ALA A 283 3.19 7.91 15.53
C ALA A 283 3.27 7.69 14.02
N GLN A 284 2.39 6.84 13.51
CA GLN A 284 2.52 6.29 12.16
C GLN A 284 1.28 6.53 11.31
N ASP A 285 1.46 6.48 10.01
CA ASP A 285 0.50 6.91 9.01
C ASP A 285 -0.24 5.71 8.42
N ALA A 286 -1.38 5.91 7.78
CA ALA A 286 -1.99 4.77 7.07
C ALA A 286 -1.24 4.50 5.76
N ILE A 287 -0.86 5.58 5.07
CA ILE A 287 -0.10 5.56 3.82
C ILE A 287 0.99 6.62 3.95
N ASP A 288 2.24 6.22 3.80
CA ASP A 288 3.43 7.08 3.69
C ASP A 288 4.01 6.96 2.27
N ILE A 289 4.03 8.05 1.49
CA ILE A 289 4.57 8.05 0.13
C ILE A 289 5.33 9.31 -0.26
N ASP A 290 6.31 9.21 -1.16
CA ASP A 290 6.96 10.41 -1.70
C ASP A 290 6.09 11.14 -2.73
N SER A 291 5.40 10.38 -3.60
CA SER A 291 4.47 10.93 -4.60
C SER A 291 3.62 9.85 -5.26
N GLY A 292 2.49 10.23 -5.86
CA GLY A 292 1.71 9.28 -6.63
C GLY A 292 0.26 9.65 -6.89
N TYR A 293 -0.52 8.65 -7.28
CA TYR A 293 -1.96 8.73 -7.48
C TYR A 293 -2.68 7.82 -6.50
N ILE A 294 -3.60 8.38 -5.71
CA ILE A 294 -4.47 7.64 -4.80
C ILE A 294 -5.92 7.84 -5.21
N TYR A 295 -6.60 6.74 -5.52
CA TYR A 295 -8.04 6.70 -5.72
C TYR A 295 -8.69 5.93 -4.55
N ASN A 296 -9.60 6.57 -3.83
CA ASN A 296 -10.23 5.97 -2.65
C ASN A 296 -11.76 5.94 -2.76
N GLU A 297 -12.35 4.76 -2.86
CA GLU A 297 -13.78 4.50 -2.59
C GLU A 297 -14.01 3.76 -1.26
N GLY A 298 -12.92 3.29 -0.63
CA GLY A 298 -12.92 2.56 0.63
C GLY A 298 -12.69 3.44 1.87
N THR A 299 -11.93 2.89 2.82
CA THR A 299 -11.49 3.58 4.04
C THR A 299 -9.97 3.59 4.11
N ILE A 300 -9.39 4.76 4.41
CA ILE A 300 -7.99 4.97 4.77
C ILE A 300 -8.00 5.60 6.17
N LEU A 301 -7.37 4.94 7.14
CA LEU A 301 -7.46 5.31 8.55
C LEU A 301 -6.09 5.27 9.24
N SER A 302 -5.71 6.38 9.87
CA SER A 302 -4.73 6.37 10.97
C SER A 302 -5.36 6.96 12.22
N VAL A 303 -4.95 6.47 13.39
CA VAL A 303 -5.43 7.00 14.68
C VAL A 303 -4.32 7.64 15.50
N THR A 304 -3.08 7.57 15.02
CA THR A 304 -1.88 8.06 15.71
C THR A 304 -1.23 9.20 14.94
N ASN A 305 -1.23 9.16 13.61
CA ASN A 305 -0.75 10.23 12.73
C ASN A 305 -1.71 10.51 11.56
N ALA A 306 -1.20 10.96 10.41
CA ALA A 306 -1.99 11.29 9.24
C ALA A 306 -2.56 10.02 8.57
N ALA A 307 -3.69 10.16 7.88
CA ALA A 307 -4.17 9.04 7.06
C ALA A 307 -3.31 8.86 5.80
N ILE A 308 -2.83 9.96 5.23
CA ILE A 308 -1.90 9.96 4.11
C ILE A 308 -0.85 11.00 4.44
N ASP A 309 0.43 10.60 4.43
CA ASP A 309 1.57 11.51 4.52
C ASP A 309 2.34 11.51 3.21
N TYR A 310 2.81 12.70 2.81
CA TYR A 310 3.65 12.90 1.64
C TYR A 310 5.02 13.37 2.05
N ASP A 311 6.02 12.54 1.81
CA ASP A 311 7.43 12.89 1.98
C ASP A 311 7.94 13.77 0.82
N PRO A 312 9.11 14.43 0.96
CA PRO A 312 9.63 15.31 -0.08
C PRO A 312 9.94 14.62 -1.41
N GLY A 313 8.99 14.69 -2.35
CA GLY A 313 9.11 14.16 -3.71
C GLY A 313 9.46 15.21 -4.78
N ALA A 314 9.84 14.74 -5.97
CA ALA A 314 10.03 15.61 -7.15
C ALA A 314 8.78 15.74 -8.03
N SER A 315 7.75 14.93 -7.77
CA SER A 315 6.61 14.71 -8.67
C SER A 315 5.30 15.12 -8.02
N GLU A 316 4.39 15.63 -8.84
CA GLU A 316 3.01 15.95 -8.44
C GLU A 316 2.28 14.72 -7.90
N SER A 317 1.49 14.91 -6.82
CA SER A 317 0.60 13.87 -6.31
C SER A 317 -0.87 14.24 -6.44
N VAL A 318 -1.69 13.19 -6.55
CA VAL A 318 -3.12 13.33 -6.84
C VAL A 318 -3.91 12.39 -5.94
N ILE A 319 -4.95 12.94 -5.30
CA ILE A 319 -5.94 12.18 -4.53
C ILE A 319 -7.32 12.37 -5.16
N GLU A 320 -8.00 11.28 -5.48
CA GLU A 320 -9.41 11.24 -5.81
C GLU A 320 -10.17 10.48 -4.72
N ASN A 321 -10.81 11.21 -3.80
CA ASN A 321 -11.52 10.63 -2.67
C ASN A 321 -13.04 10.59 -2.89
N PHE A 322 -13.60 9.39 -2.86
CA PHE A 322 -15.03 9.10 -2.84
C PHE A 322 -15.45 8.36 -1.55
N GLY A 323 -14.48 7.86 -0.79
CA GLY A 323 -14.65 7.12 0.45
C GLY A 323 -14.39 7.95 1.71
N ILE A 324 -13.69 7.35 2.67
CA ILE A 324 -13.28 7.99 3.93
C ILE A 324 -11.75 8.03 4.00
N ILE A 325 -11.22 9.20 4.33
CA ILE A 325 -9.82 9.43 4.74
C ILE A 325 -9.89 10.09 6.11
N SER A 326 -9.32 9.47 7.15
CA SER A 326 -9.39 10.01 8.52
C SER A 326 -8.09 9.75 9.27
N GLY A 327 -7.47 10.80 9.77
CA GLY A 327 -6.25 10.77 10.58
C GLY A 327 -6.27 11.82 11.68
N THR A 328 -5.18 11.97 12.44
CA THR A 328 -4.96 13.20 13.23
C THR A 328 -4.94 14.40 12.29
N ILE A 329 -4.31 14.21 11.13
CA ILE A 329 -4.44 14.98 9.89
C ILE A 329 -5.00 14.05 8.80
N GLY A 330 -5.92 14.53 7.96
CA GLY A 330 -6.47 13.70 6.88
C GLY A 330 -5.43 13.44 5.79
N VAL A 331 -4.85 14.52 5.25
CA VAL A 331 -3.72 14.47 4.31
C VAL A 331 -2.66 15.45 4.81
N ASN A 332 -1.45 14.95 5.00
CA ASN A 332 -0.28 15.72 5.37
C ASN A 332 0.72 15.74 4.22
N THR A 333 1.57 16.76 4.20
CA THR A 333 2.65 16.91 3.23
C THR A 333 3.79 17.60 3.93
N ASP A 334 4.98 17.06 3.79
CA ASP A 334 6.13 17.49 4.55
C ASP A 334 6.57 18.91 4.15
N ASP A 335 7.02 19.73 5.11
CA ASP A 335 7.33 21.16 4.89
C ASP A 335 8.40 21.41 3.80
N ALA A 336 9.20 20.38 3.50
CA ALA A 336 10.25 20.43 2.48
C ALA A 336 9.76 20.03 1.09
N ASP A 337 8.56 19.48 0.97
CA ASP A 337 7.97 19.15 -0.32
C ASP A 337 7.50 20.42 -1.04
N THR A 338 7.93 20.55 -2.28
CA THR A 338 7.61 21.66 -3.19
C THR A 338 6.88 21.19 -4.44
N ALA A 339 6.59 19.90 -4.53
CA ALA A 339 5.70 19.34 -5.52
C ALA A 339 4.25 19.75 -5.22
N SER A 340 3.44 19.83 -6.27
CA SER A 340 2.03 20.18 -6.15
C SER A 340 1.19 18.99 -5.72
N GLN A 341 0.21 19.26 -4.86
CA GLN A 341 -0.77 18.29 -4.40
C GLN A 341 -2.16 18.63 -4.94
N PHE A 342 -2.79 17.67 -5.62
CA PHE A 342 -4.12 17.82 -6.19
C PHE A 342 -5.13 16.90 -5.53
N VAL A 343 -6.03 17.46 -4.73
CA VAL A 343 -7.08 16.71 -4.04
C VAL A 343 -8.44 16.99 -4.67
N SER A 344 -9.10 15.96 -5.18
CA SER A 344 -10.50 15.98 -5.59
C SER A 344 -11.34 15.19 -4.60
N ASN A 345 -12.15 15.88 -3.80
CA ASN A 345 -12.95 15.26 -2.75
C ASN A 345 -14.44 15.21 -3.14
N ALA A 346 -14.98 14.00 -3.13
CA ALA A 346 -16.39 13.62 -3.22
C ALA A 346 -16.89 12.85 -1.97
N GLY A 347 -15.97 12.43 -1.09
CA GLY A 347 -16.22 11.69 0.14
C GLY A 347 -15.95 12.51 1.41
N LEU A 348 -15.51 11.85 2.48
CA LEU A 348 -15.10 12.48 3.74
C LEU A 348 -13.57 12.53 3.82
N ILE A 349 -13.02 13.70 4.14
CA ILE A 349 -11.65 13.86 4.65
C ILE A 349 -11.75 14.50 6.04
N GLU A 350 -11.20 13.84 7.04
CA GLU A 350 -11.28 14.25 8.44
C GLU A 350 -9.90 14.37 9.08
N GLY A 351 -9.68 15.49 9.76
CA GLY A 351 -8.56 15.70 10.65
C GLY A 351 -9.04 15.76 12.09
N THR A 352 -8.83 14.68 12.83
CA THR A 352 -9.38 14.52 14.18
C THR A 352 -8.75 15.47 15.22
N GLU A 353 -7.58 16.03 14.93
CA GLU A 353 -6.92 17.07 15.76
C GLU A 353 -7.14 18.50 15.24
N GLY A 354 -7.94 18.66 14.19
CA GLY A 354 -8.46 19.95 13.74
C GLY A 354 -7.99 20.39 12.36
N THR A 355 -6.89 19.87 11.82
CA THR A 355 -6.44 20.11 10.44
C THR A 355 -6.73 18.87 9.61
N ALA A 356 -7.57 18.98 8.58
CA ALA A 356 -7.87 17.88 7.67
C ALA A 356 -6.90 17.81 6.50
N LEU A 357 -6.38 18.94 6.03
CA LEU A 357 -5.48 19.02 4.88
C LEU A 357 -4.31 19.96 5.21
N PHE A 358 -3.10 19.49 4.97
CA PHE A 358 -1.87 20.28 4.99
C PHE A 358 -1.10 19.93 3.70
N LEU A 359 -1.05 20.84 2.73
CA LEU A 359 -0.68 20.51 1.34
C LEU A 359 0.76 20.90 0.94
N GLY A 360 1.52 21.56 1.80
CA GLY A 360 2.95 21.76 1.60
C GLY A 360 3.33 23.12 0.99
N GLN A 361 4.29 23.13 0.05
CA GLN A 361 4.86 24.35 -0.53
C GLN A 361 4.74 24.41 -2.08
N GLY A 362 3.91 23.55 -2.66
CA GLY A 362 3.66 23.45 -4.10
C GLY A 362 2.55 24.39 -4.59
N ASP A 363 2.30 24.43 -5.90
CA ASP A 363 1.07 25.08 -6.40
C ASP A 363 -0.09 24.07 -6.22
N ASP A 364 -0.77 24.12 -5.07
CA ASP A 364 -1.68 23.06 -4.63
C ASP A 364 -3.13 23.32 -5.04
N ALA A 365 -3.93 22.25 -5.12
CA ALA A 365 -5.34 22.38 -5.45
C ALA A 365 -6.26 21.43 -4.69
N LEU A 366 -7.40 21.98 -4.28
CA LEU A 366 -8.51 21.24 -3.70
C LEU A 366 -9.79 21.51 -4.48
N LEU A 367 -10.35 20.47 -5.11
CA LEU A 367 -11.67 20.47 -5.71
C LEU A 367 -12.66 19.73 -4.79
N ASN A 368 -13.65 20.46 -4.28
CA ASN A 368 -14.76 19.88 -3.53
C ASN A 368 -16.00 19.77 -4.41
N VAL A 369 -16.46 18.53 -4.65
CA VAL A 369 -17.67 18.26 -5.43
C VAL A 369 -18.87 17.94 -4.53
N THR A 370 -20.08 18.04 -5.08
CA THR A 370 -21.31 17.78 -4.33
C THR A 370 -21.30 16.46 -3.57
N GLY A 371 -21.58 16.53 -2.27
CA GLY A 371 -21.64 15.38 -1.38
C GLY A 371 -20.38 15.16 -0.55
N SER A 372 -19.27 15.86 -0.87
CA SER A 372 -18.07 15.82 -0.04
C SER A 372 -18.21 16.55 1.29
N GLU A 373 -17.35 16.18 2.24
CA GLU A 373 -17.19 16.81 3.54
C GLU A 373 -15.70 16.93 3.88
N ILE A 374 -15.31 18.10 4.39
CA ILE A 374 -13.99 18.33 5.00
C ILE A 374 -14.22 18.62 6.49
N ALA A 375 -13.91 17.64 7.33
CA ALA A 375 -14.05 17.74 8.78
C ALA A 375 -12.71 18.16 9.40
N GLY A 376 -12.42 19.47 9.31
CA GLY A 376 -11.19 20.09 9.81
C GLY A 376 -10.82 21.32 8.97
N GLY A 377 -9.75 22.00 9.36
CA GLY A 377 -9.14 23.09 8.61
C GLY A 377 -8.31 22.60 7.42
N ALA A 378 -7.92 23.51 6.56
CA ALA A 378 -6.98 23.25 5.48
C ALA A 378 -5.91 24.35 5.47
N ASP A 379 -4.66 23.95 5.27
CA ASP A 379 -3.52 24.83 5.05
C ASP A 379 -2.89 24.44 3.71
N PHE A 380 -2.89 25.38 2.76
CA PHE A 380 -2.28 25.17 1.44
C PHE A 380 -0.82 25.65 1.42
N GLY A 381 -0.34 26.30 2.48
CA GLY A 381 1.06 26.59 2.68
C GLY A 381 1.61 27.67 1.75
N ALA A 382 2.56 27.36 0.87
CA ALA A 382 3.13 28.34 -0.06
C ALA A 382 2.92 27.87 -1.49
N GLY A 383 2.76 28.80 -2.43
CA GLY A 383 2.43 28.44 -3.80
C GLY A 383 1.37 29.36 -4.37
N ALA A 384 0.94 29.12 -5.60
CA ALA A 384 -0.26 29.74 -6.14
C ALA A 384 -1.43 28.76 -6.05
N ASP A 385 -2.12 28.78 -4.92
CA ASP A 385 -3.03 27.69 -4.55
C ASP A 385 -4.46 27.90 -5.07
N LEU A 386 -5.16 26.79 -5.25
CA LEU A 386 -6.50 26.77 -5.83
C LEU A 386 -7.47 25.94 -4.99
N MET A 387 -8.47 26.59 -4.40
CA MET A 387 -9.63 25.90 -3.83
C MET A 387 -10.87 26.14 -4.68
N VAL A 388 -11.54 25.06 -5.08
CA VAL A 388 -12.75 25.11 -5.91
C VAL A 388 -13.90 24.39 -5.22
N PHE A 389 -15.06 25.05 -5.20
CA PHE A 389 -16.34 24.44 -4.90
C PHE A 389 -17.18 24.34 -6.16
N ASP A 390 -17.53 23.11 -6.55
CA ASP A 390 -18.37 22.82 -7.72
C ASP A 390 -19.73 23.54 -7.63
N ALA A 391 -20.35 23.73 -8.79
CA ALA A 391 -21.60 24.47 -8.95
C ALA A 391 -22.75 23.94 -8.08
N SER A 392 -22.81 22.63 -7.86
CA SER A 392 -23.85 22.02 -7.01
C SER A 392 -23.38 21.73 -5.59
N PHE A 393 -22.17 22.15 -5.19
CA PHE A 393 -21.59 21.74 -3.91
C PHE A 393 -22.49 22.14 -2.71
N PHE A 394 -23.05 23.35 -2.74
CA PHE A 394 -23.92 23.88 -1.69
C PHE A 394 -25.41 23.53 -1.86
N ASP A 395 -25.79 22.74 -2.86
CA ASP A 395 -27.19 22.34 -3.09
C ASP A 395 -27.69 21.30 -2.07
N MET A 396 -26.78 20.58 -1.42
CA MET A 396 -27.11 19.42 -0.57
C MET A 396 -26.74 19.56 0.91
N THR A 397 -26.01 20.58 1.33
CA THR A 397 -25.20 20.46 2.56
C THR A 397 -25.56 21.40 3.70
N THR A 398 -25.83 20.76 4.84
CA THR A 398 -25.72 21.25 6.22
C THR A 398 -24.58 20.48 6.88
N GLY A 399 -23.60 21.16 7.51
CA GLY A 399 -22.53 20.51 8.32
C GLY A 399 -21.12 20.47 7.72
N LEU A 400 -20.96 21.02 6.52
CA LEU A 400 -19.84 20.83 5.58
C LEU A 400 -18.42 21.21 6.04
N PHE A 401 -18.31 22.08 7.04
CA PHE A 401 -17.05 22.48 7.67
C PHE A 401 -17.27 22.42 9.17
N ALA A 402 -16.62 21.49 9.86
CA ALA A 402 -16.79 21.33 11.30
C ALA A 402 -16.47 22.65 12.03
N ASP A 403 -17.45 23.16 12.79
CA ASP A 403 -17.38 24.19 13.85
C ASP A 403 -16.27 25.28 13.73
N GLY A 404 -16.18 25.94 12.57
CA GLY A 404 -15.33 27.12 12.40
C GLY A 404 -13.89 26.83 12.02
N SER A 405 -13.63 25.65 11.46
CA SER A 405 -12.37 25.28 10.78
C SER A 405 -11.84 26.39 9.87
N LEU A 406 -10.53 26.62 9.93
CA LEU A 406 -9.82 27.65 9.19
C LEU A 406 -9.25 27.08 7.89
N PHE A 407 -9.46 27.78 6.79
CA PHE A 407 -8.90 27.48 5.48
C PHE A 407 -7.95 28.61 5.09
N ALA A 408 -6.65 28.31 5.06
CA ALA A 408 -5.59 29.25 4.72
C ALA A 408 -5.09 28.95 3.30
N GLY A 409 -5.04 29.96 2.42
CA GLY A 409 -4.28 29.85 1.16
C GLY A 409 -2.80 29.82 1.50
N GLY A 410 -2.24 30.96 1.89
CA GLY A 410 -0.98 31.01 2.61
C GLY A 410 -0.03 32.03 1.99
N GLU A 411 1.18 31.61 1.62
CA GLU A 411 2.13 32.45 0.90
C GLU A 411 1.98 32.30 -0.62
N GLY A 412 1.35 33.27 -1.28
CA GLY A 412 1.45 33.40 -2.73
C GLY A 412 0.30 34.17 -3.35
N GLU A 413 -0.16 33.73 -4.52
CA GLU A 413 -1.34 34.31 -5.18
C GLU A 413 -2.48 33.28 -5.22
N ASP A 414 -3.23 33.20 -4.13
CA ASP A 414 -4.18 32.11 -3.90
C ASP A 414 -5.57 32.47 -4.43
N THR A 415 -6.28 31.46 -4.90
CA THR A 415 -7.57 31.60 -5.56
C THR A 415 -8.62 30.65 -4.98
N LEU A 416 -9.70 31.22 -4.48
CA LEU A 416 -10.89 30.51 -4.06
C LEU A 416 -12.03 30.73 -5.06
N ILE A 417 -12.57 29.65 -5.62
CA ILE A 417 -13.63 29.68 -6.64
C ILE A 417 -14.91 29.01 -6.14
N PHE A 418 -16.02 29.72 -6.31
CA PHE A 418 -17.38 29.22 -6.10
C PHE A 418 -18.12 29.19 -7.44
N GLU A 419 -18.21 28.03 -8.09
CA GLU A 419 -18.78 27.93 -9.45
C GLU A 419 -20.30 28.12 -9.50
N GLY A 420 -21.00 27.85 -8.39
CA GLY A 420 -22.47 27.86 -8.32
C GLY A 420 -23.06 28.91 -7.39
N VAL A 421 -22.22 29.60 -6.61
CA VAL A 421 -22.67 30.60 -5.64
C VAL A 421 -22.56 31.99 -6.25
N ALA A 422 -23.66 32.74 -6.25
CA ALA A 422 -23.62 34.14 -6.65
C ALA A 422 -23.11 35.01 -5.49
N SER A 423 -22.35 36.06 -5.80
CA SER A 423 -21.79 36.98 -4.79
C SER A 423 -22.84 37.56 -3.83
N ILE A 424 -24.07 37.78 -4.31
CA ILE A 424 -25.21 38.27 -3.52
C ILE A 424 -25.70 37.28 -2.45
N GLU A 425 -25.37 36.00 -2.59
CA GLU A 425 -25.73 34.92 -1.67
C GLU A 425 -24.70 34.76 -0.56
N THR A 426 -23.76 35.70 -0.45
CA THR A 426 -22.69 35.66 0.55
C THR A 426 -22.65 36.90 1.43
N LEU A 427 -22.14 36.71 2.64
CA LEU A 427 -21.80 37.79 3.57
C LEU A 427 -20.41 37.53 4.14
N LEU A 428 -19.47 38.43 3.83
CA LEU A 428 -18.13 38.41 4.40
C LEU A 428 -18.11 39.21 5.71
N THR A 429 -17.61 38.61 6.78
CA THR A 429 -17.42 39.24 8.09
C THR A 429 -15.95 39.20 8.47
N ASP A 430 -15.35 40.36 8.73
CA ASP A 430 -13.98 40.47 9.25
C ASP A 430 -13.95 40.04 10.72
N LEU A 431 -13.13 39.04 11.04
CA LEU A 431 -12.91 38.55 12.41
C LEU A 431 -11.65 39.16 13.05
N GLY A 432 -10.85 39.90 12.28
CA GLY A 432 -9.59 40.53 12.67
C GLY A 432 -8.38 39.64 12.42
N GLY A 433 -7.22 40.26 12.17
CA GLY A 433 -5.95 39.54 11.98
C GLY A 433 -5.85 38.80 10.65
N ASP A 434 -6.39 39.39 9.58
CA ASP A 434 -6.47 38.82 8.22
C ASP A 434 -7.36 37.56 8.08
N VAL A 435 -8.10 37.23 9.14
CA VAL A 435 -9.12 36.17 9.14
C VAL A 435 -10.51 36.74 8.83
N PHE A 436 -11.20 36.11 7.89
CA PHE A 436 -12.55 36.44 7.48
C PHE A 436 -13.47 35.24 7.63
N LYS A 437 -14.75 35.50 7.88
CA LYS A 437 -15.82 34.51 7.85
C LYS A 437 -16.70 34.78 6.65
N LEU A 438 -16.75 33.84 5.71
CA LEU A 438 -17.66 33.85 4.58
C LEU A 438 -18.91 33.04 4.92
N SER A 439 -20.02 33.73 5.13
CA SER A 439 -21.33 33.11 5.31
C SER A 439 -22.01 32.97 3.96
N ILE A 440 -22.38 31.75 3.59
CA ILE A 440 -23.04 31.39 2.33
C ILE A 440 -24.50 31.04 2.64
N PHE A 441 -25.44 31.73 1.99
CA PHE A 441 -26.88 31.53 2.20
C PHE A 441 -27.45 30.70 1.05
N GLY A 442 -27.56 29.38 1.28
CA GLY A 442 -28.16 28.45 0.35
C GLY A 442 -29.65 28.19 0.64
N ALA A 443 -30.28 27.38 -0.22
CA ALA A 443 -31.67 26.96 -0.07
C ALA A 443 -31.94 26.18 1.23
N LEU A 444 -30.91 25.57 1.80
CA LEU A 444 -30.99 24.72 3.00
C LEU A 444 -30.56 25.42 4.30
N GLY A 445 -30.02 26.64 4.23
CA GLY A 445 -29.59 27.37 5.40
C GLY A 445 -28.33 28.22 5.15
N GLN A 446 -27.72 28.65 6.25
CA GLN A 446 -26.45 29.36 6.24
C GLN A 446 -25.34 28.36 6.57
N THR A 447 -24.31 28.32 5.73
CA THR A 447 -23.03 27.64 6.00
C THR A 447 -21.95 28.69 6.14
N ASP A 448 -20.98 28.44 7.01
CA ASP A 448 -19.93 29.38 7.34
C ASP A 448 -18.56 28.75 7.05
N LEU A 449 -17.70 29.50 6.36
CA LEU A 449 -16.32 29.14 6.06
C LEU A 449 -15.40 30.21 6.66
N THR A 450 -14.41 29.79 7.46
CA THR A 450 -13.39 30.70 7.99
C THR A 450 -12.18 30.67 7.06
N LEU A 451 -11.74 31.84 6.59
CA LEU A 451 -10.73 32.02 5.55
C LEU A 451 -9.62 32.95 6.04
N THR A 452 -8.38 32.69 5.64
CA THR A 452 -7.26 33.64 5.74
C THR A 452 -6.37 33.51 4.51
N SER A 453 -5.62 34.56 4.18
CA SER A 453 -4.59 34.48 3.13
C SER A 453 -5.14 34.00 1.78
N TRP A 454 -6.23 34.61 1.31
CA TRP A 454 -6.77 34.39 -0.04
C TRP A 454 -6.79 35.71 -0.79
N GLU A 455 -6.00 35.84 -1.86
CA GLU A 455 -5.91 37.07 -2.66
C GLU A 455 -7.14 37.24 -3.56
N ASN A 456 -7.61 36.13 -4.14
CA ASN A 456 -8.67 36.10 -5.12
C ASN A 456 -9.85 35.25 -4.65
N ILE A 457 -11.04 35.85 -4.61
CA ILE A 457 -12.29 35.12 -4.39
C ILE A 457 -13.21 35.36 -5.60
N VAL A 458 -13.59 34.26 -6.27
CA VAL A 458 -14.35 34.27 -7.52
C VAL A 458 -15.72 33.61 -7.29
N PHE A 459 -16.77 34.27 -7.76
CA PHE A 459 -18.16 33.80 -7.68
C PHE A 459 -18.76 33.61 -9.08
N ALA A 460 -19.80 32.79 -9.18
CA ALA A 460 -20.45 32.39 -10.44
C ALA A 460 -20.94 33.58 -11.30
N ASP A 461 -21.33 34.68 -10.66
CA ASP A 461 -21.87 35.88 -11.30
C ASP A 461 -20.79 36.96 -11.60
N ALA A 462 -19.53 36.70 -11.22
CA ALA A 462 -18.43 37.63 -11.40
C ALA A 462 -17.71 37.37 -12.74
N LEU A 463 -17.89 38.27 -13.71
CA LEU A 463 -17.13 38.27 -14.99
C LEU A 463 -15.65 38.68 -14.84
N ALA A 464 -15.20 38.96 -13.61
CA ALA A 464 -13.82 39.25 -13.20
C ALA A 464 -13.69 39.01 -11.68
N PRO A 465 -12.53 38.55 -11.16
CA PRO A 465 -12.30 38.34 -9.72
C PRO A 465 -12.71 39.56 -8.92
N VAL A 466 -13.43 39.39 -7.80
CA VAL A 466 -13.78 40.50 -6.92
C VAL A 466 -12.55 40.79 -6.06
N PRO A 467 -11.83 41.92 -6.26
CA PRO A 467 -10.73 42.24 -5.38
C PRO A 467 -11.33 42.45 -3.99
N LEU A 468 -10.78 41.77 -2.97
CA LEU A 468 -11.17 42.02 -1.59
C LEU A 468 -11.17 43.53 -1.34
N PRO A 469 -12.17 44.09 -0.65
CA PRO A 469 -12.29 45.54 -0.49
C PRO A 469 -10.96 46.10 -0.03
N ALA A 470 -10.38 47.00 -0.83
CA ALA A 470 -9.04 47.56 -0.63
C ALA A 470 -8.79 48.14 0.77
N GLY A 471 -9.82 48.28 1.61
CA GLY A 471 -9.71 48.56 3.04
C GLY A 471 -8.96 47.48 3.84
N ALA A 472 -9.11 46.19 3.55
CA ALA A 472 -8.41 45.13 4.30
C ALA A 472 -6.89 45.18 4.06
N VAL A 473 -6.47 45.25 2.78
CA VAL A 473 -5.06 45.35 2.38
C VAL A 473 -4.41 46.71 2.74
N LEU A 474 -5.17 47.82 2.72
CA LEU A 474 -4.62 49.13 3.16
C LEU A 474 -4.42 49.23 4.68
N PHE A 475 -5.23 48.54 5.49
CA PHE A 475 -5.07 48.64 6.96
C PHE A 475 -3.90 47.77 7.46
N GLY A 476 -3.65 46.60 6.87
CA GLY A 476 -2.48 45.76 7.18
C GLY A 476 -1.14 46.45 6.89
N THR A 477 -0.99 47.04 5.71
CA THR A 477 0.24 47.76 5.32
C THR A 477 0.46 49.06 6.11
N ALA A 478 -0.62 49.78 6.47
CA ALA A 478 -0.54 50.97 7.32
C ALA A 478 -0.18 50.66 8.78
N LEU A 479 -0.61 49.51 9.32
CA LEU A 479 -0.29 49.06 10.68
C LEU A 479 1.11 48.44 10.78
N ALA A 480 1.56 47.67 9.79
CA ALA A 480 2.95 47.19 9.71
C ALA A 480 3.94 48.37 9.63
N GLY A 481 3.60 49.43 8.88
CA GLY A 481 4.37 50.69 8.83
C GLY A 481 4.40 51.45 10.17
N LEU A 482 3.31 51.43 10.95
CA LEU A 482 3.26 52.04 12.28
C LEU A 482 3.95 51.18 13.36
N GLY A 483 3.95 49.86 13.24
CA GLY A 483 4.69 48.93 14.09
C GLY A 483 6.22 49.08 13.96
N LEU A 484 6.71 49.24 12.73
CA LEU A 484 8.12 49.52 12.44
C LEU A 484 8.54 50.94 12.91
N ALA A 485 7.65 51.93 12.81
CA ALA A 485 7.89 53.27 13.35
C ALA A 485 7.87 53.32 14.90
N GLY A 486 7.07 52.45 15.53
CA GLY A 486 7.00 52.28 17.00
C GLY A 486 8.26 51.64 17.59
N ARG A 487 8.84 50.62 16.93
CA ARG A 487 10.11 49.99 17.34
C ARG A 487 11.30 50.95 17.24
N ARG A 488 11.35 51.82 16.22
CA ARG A 488 12.43 52.83 16.09
C ARG A 488 12.41 53.94 17.16
N ARG A 489 11.26 54.23 17.81
CA ARG A 489 11.19 55.21 18.91
C ARG A 489 11.57 54.65 20.29
N ARG A 490 11.58 53.31 20.48
CA ARG A 490 12.02 52.69 21.75
C ARG A 490 13.52 52.39 21.79
N ALA A 491 14.21 52.38 20.65
CA ALA A 491 15.67 52.24 20.58
C ALA A 491 16.45 53.56 20.72
N ALA A 492 15.75 54.70 20.89
CA ALA A 492 16.34 56.04 21.02
C ALA A 492 16.03 56.72 22.37
N LYS A 493 15.78 55.94 23.42
CA LYS A 493 15.75 56.41 24.81
C LYS A 493 16.63 55.54 25.68
#